data_AF-A0A4P7NW07-F1
#
_entry.id   AF-A0A4P7NW07-F1
#
_cell.length_a   1.000
_cell.length_b   1.000
_cell.length_c   1.000
_cell.angle_alpha   90.00
_cell.angle_beta   90.00
_cell.angle_gamma   90.00
#
_symmetry.space_group_name_H-M   'P 1'
#
loop_
_entity.id
_entity.type
_entity.pdbx_description
1 polymer ?
#
loop_
_entity_poly.entity_id
_entity_poly.type
_entity_poly.pdbx_seq_one_letter_code
_entity_poly.pdbx_strand_id
1 'polypeptide(L)'
;MYSKSALGSYENCQPVVQSCADIRSLSKITMELMQGYCKENGRVGVDDLVRWPADSRAVDFLSVTADTSDLALLSNHPLLKLPWNPRFVANVIRNFAAESAGQKRNPSERLGVSVQPSDVRLNPGKNDPYRWKFIPGEEETLKPIFAKNLSDHSTGIYQLLCYGVGKRFEAVPAENATPPFQSATTLLPTGTSFTDTIENLSEENGKLCKEVDDLKRRLEVEENTRWKMEEENRQMQVSQAELQFQLQQLLGFVENLRVNVSNYCRGMDQVVPLLEELKRCGIENIGHK
;
A
#
# COMPACT_ATOMS: atom_id res chain seq x y z
N MET A 1 -45.95 22.00 46.84
CA MET A 1 -46.20 20.56 46.59
C MET A 1 -45.40 20.15 45.37
N TYR A 2 -44.60 19.11 45.57
CA TYR A 2 -43.76 18.31 44.67
C TYR A 2 -43.60 18.69 43.19
N SER A 3 -42.32 18.82 42.85
CA SER A 3 -41.75 18.80 41.51
C SER A 3 -42.02 17.50 40.76
N LYS A 4 -42.41 17.63 39.50
CA LYS A 4 -42.24 16.68 38.38
C LYS A 4 -42.08 17.59 37.14
N SER A 5 -41.07 17.47 36.30
CA SER A 5 -40.71 16.26 35.58
C SER A 5 -39.25 16.33 35.11
N ALA A 6 -38.64 15.15 35.06
CA ALA A 6 -37.23 14.89 34.83
C ALA A 6 -36.69 15.46 33.50
N LEU A 7 -35.45 15.93 33.56
CA LEU A 7 -34.52 15.92 32.44
C LEU A 7 -34.45 14.48 31.89
N GLY A 8 -34.92 14.28 30.66
CA GLY A 8 -34.52 13.16 29.82
C GLY A 8 -33.49 13.67 28.83
N SER A 9 -32.21 13.37 29.07
CA SER A 9 -31.13 13.56 28.12
C SER A 9 -31.39 12.70 26.88
N TYR A 10 -31.55 13.33 25.71
CA TYR A 10 -31.35 12.64 24.45
C TYR A 10 -29.84 12.44 24.23
N GLU A 11 -29.28 11.42 24.87
CA GLU A 11 -28.05 10.79 24.42
C GLU A 11 -28.41 9.84 23.27
N ASN A 12 -28.47 10.37 22.05
CA ASN A 12 -28.34 9.54 20.85
C ASN A 12 -26.94 9.71 20.29
N CYS A 13 -25.97 9.17 21.02
CA CYS A 13 -24.62 8.91 20.52
C CYS A 13 -24.51 7.43 20.15
N GLN A 14 -24.68 7.08 18.87
CA GLN A 14 -24.04 5.88 18.33
C GLN A 14 -23.41 6.11 16.95
N PRO A 15 -22.16 6.62 16.90
CA PRO A 15 -21.28 6.47 15.75
C PRO A 15 -20.15 5.42 15.96
N VAL A 16 -19.90 4.96 17.19
CA VAL A 16 -18.67 4.19 17.52
C VAL A 16 -18.70 2.75 16.99
N VAL A 17 -19.87 2.10 17.00
CA VAL A 17 -20.00 0.67 16.66
C VAL A 17 -19.83 0.43 15.15
N GLN A 18 -20.29 1.37 14.32
CA GLN A 18 -20.20 1.29 12.86
C GLN A 18 -18.75 1.47 12.37
N SER A 19 -18.04 2.47 12.89
CA SER A 19 -16.63 2.76 12.56
C SER A 19 -15.71 1.55 12.78
N CYS A 20 -15.89 0.83 13.88
CA CYS A 20 -15.07 -0.35 14.21
C CYS A 20 -15.35 -1.54 13.28
N ALA A 21 -16.60 -1.71 12.80
CA ALA A 21 -16.96 -2.73 11.82
C ALA A 21 -16.37 -2.43 10.43
N ASP A 22 -16.31 -1.15 10.05
CA ASP A 22 -15.75 -0.71 8.77
C ASP A 22 -14.22 -0.89 8.74
N ILE A 23 -13.52 -0.53 9.83
CA ILE A 23 -12.06 -0.74 9.97
C ILE A 23 -11.70 -2.22 9.94
N ARG A 24 -12.51 -3.08 10.60
CA ARG A 24 -12.31 -4.54 10.55
C ARG A 24 -12.54 -5.12 9.15
N SER A 25 -13.43 -4.51 8.36
CA SER A 25 -13.65 -4.93 6.98
C SER A 25 -12.46 -4.53 6.10
N LEU A 26 -11.89 -3.35 6.34
CA LEU A 26 -10.68 -2.89 5.66
C LEU A 26 -9.46 -3.77 5.97
N SER A 27 -9.26 -4.17 7.23
CA SER A 27 -8.14 -5.04 7.59
C SER A 27 -8.22 -6.42 6.91
N LYS A 28 -9.44 -6.99 6.81
CA LYS A 28 -9.70 -8.23 6.07
C LYS A 28 -9.38 -8.11 4.59
N ILE A 29 -9.88 -7.05 3.93
CA ILE A 29 -9.62 -6.81 2.50
C ILE A 29 -8.12 -6.67 2.23
N THR A 30 -7.42 -5.89 3.06
CA THR A 30 -5.97 -5.70 2.92
C THR A 30 -5.21 -7.03 3.12
N MET A 31 -5.60 -7.87 4.08
CA MET A 31 -4.98 -9.19 4.28
C MET A 31 -5.25 -10.16 3.12
N GLU A 32 -6.48 -10.21 2.59
CA GLU A 32 -6.79 -10.98 1.37
C GLU A 32 -5.92 -10.55 0.19
N LEU A 33 -5.74 -9.23 0.01
CA LEU A 33 -4.87 -8.71 -1.06
C LEU A 33 -3.39 -9.06 -0.84
N MET A 34 -2.92 -9.07 0.41
CA MET A 34 -1.52 -9.32 0.71
C MET A 34 -1.16 -10.80 0.66
N GLN A 35 -1.97 -11.68 1.23
CA GLN A 35 -1.61 -13.10 1.40
C GLN A 35 -2.62 -14.08 0.82
N GLY A 36 -3.73 -13.60 0.24
CA GLY A 36 -4.76 -14.44 -0.39
C GLY A 36 -5.70 -15.14 0.59
N TYR A 37 -5.65 -14.77 1.87
CA TYR A 37 -6.56 -15.25 2.92
C TYR A 37 -6.58 -14.31 4.13
N CYS A 38 -7.71 -14.28 4.83
CA CYS A 38 -7.82 -13.69 6.17
C CYS A 38 -7.33 -14.67 7.26
N LYS A 39 -6.66 -14.16 8.29
CA LYS A 39 -6.33 -14.93 9.49
C LYS A 39 -7.59 -15.20 10.32
N GLU A 40 -7.59 -16.35 10.98
CA GLU A 40 -8.70 -16.77 11.83
C GLU A 40 -8.86 -15.85 13.06
N ASN A 41 -10.08 -15.85 13.61
CA ASN A 41 -10.41 -15.16 14.87
C ASN A 41 -10.19 -13.64 14.88
N GLY A 42 -10.20 -13.00 13.71
CA GLY A 42 -10.08 -11.54 13.60
C GLY A 42 -8.68 -11.01 13.89
N ARG A 43 -7.65 -11.87 13.87
CA ARG A 43 -6.25 -11.45 13.95
C ARG A 43 -5.89 -10.64 12.72
N VAL A 44 -5.22 -9.50 12.92
CA VAL A 44 -4.75 -8.63 11.84
C VAL A 44 -3.23 -8.77 11.72
N GLY A 45 -2.74 -9.05 10.52
CA GLY A 45 -1.30 -9.17 10.24
C GLY A 45 -0.99 -10.13 9.09
N VAL A 46 0.29 -10.33 8.83
CA VAL A 46 0.79 -11.09 7.68
C VAL A 46 1.76 -12.18 8.13
N ASP A 47 1.75 -13.35 7.49
CA ASP A 47 2.60 -14.49 7.89
C ASP A 47 3.98 -14.49 7.24
N ASP A 48 4.09 -13.98 6.00
CA ASP A 48 5.36 -13.92 5.27
C ASP A 48 5.95 -12.50 5.32
N LEU A 49 6.73 -12.24 6.36
CA LEU A 49 7.45 -10.97 6.53
C LEU A 49 8.65 -10.81 5.58
N VAL A 50 9.04 -11.88 4.88
CA VAL A 50 10.02 -11.79 3.79
C VAL A 50 9.36 -11.19 2.55
N ARG A 51 8.13 -11.61 2.26
CA ARG A 51 7.32 -11.04 1.18
C ARG A 51 6.71 -9.68 1.54
N TRP A 52 6.41 -9.45 2.82
CA TRP A 52 5.76 -8.24 3.32
C TRP A 52 6.56 -7.64 4.47
N PRO A 53 7.56 -6.79 4.17
CA PRO A 53 8.41 -6.17 5.17
C PRO A 53 7.61 -5.36 6.19
N ALA A 54 8.06 -5.33 7.43
CA ALA A 54 7.37 -4.63 8.52
C ALA A 54 7.30 -3.11 8.32
N ASP A 55 8.25 -2.54 7.59
CA ASP A 55 8.31 -1.13 7.19
C ASP A 55 7.54 -0.83 5.90
N SER A 56 6.93 -1.84 5.27
CA SER A 56 6.05 -1.62 4.13
C SER A 56 4.79 -0.88 4.55
N ARG A 57 4.33 0.02 3.69
CA ARG A 57 3.09 0.78 3.91
C ARG A 57 1.86 -0.11 4.13
N ALA A 58 1.88 -1.33 3.59
CA ALA A 58 0.81 -2.31 3.73
C ALA A 58 0.79 -2.98 5.10
N VAL A 59 1.95 -3.32 5.66
CA VAL A 59 2.04 -3.84 7.03
C VAL A 59 1.79 -2.74 8.05
N ASP A 60 2.29 -1.52 7.82
CA ASP A 60 1.99 -0.33 8.64
C ASP A 60 0.47 -0.06 8.69
N PHE A 61 -0.21 -0.11 7.54
CA PHE A 61 -1.66 0.03 7.49
C PHE A 61 -2.40 -1.05 8.27
N LEU A 62 -1.98 -2.32 8.17
CA LEU A 62 -2.57 -3.39 8.96
C LEU A 62 -2.37 -3.16 10.47
N SER A 63 -1.19 -2.70 10.89
CA SER A 63 -0.92 -2.32 12.27
C SER A 63 -1.88 -1.23 12.74
N VAL A 64 -2.03 -0.15 11.96
CA VAL A 64 -2.95 0.95 12.29
C VAL A 64 -4.40 0.44 12.41
N THR A 65 -4.86 -0.44 11.51
CA THR A 65 -6.22 -1.01 11.60
C THR A 65 -6.42 -1.96 12.77
N ALA A 66 -5.35 -2.53 13.33
CA ALA A 66 -5.42 -3.36 14.53
C ALA A 66 -5.54 -2.52 15.81
N ASP A 67 -4.91 -1.34 15.81
CA ASP A 67 -4.74 -0.49 17.00
C ASP A 67 -5.76 0.66 17.10
N THR A 68 -6.50 0.98 16.02
CA THR A 68 -7.47 2.09 15.99
C THR A 68 -8.91 1.64 15.79
N SER A 69 -9.84 2.33 16.47
CA SER A 69 -11.28 2.30 16.18
C SER A 69 -11.76 3.57 15.49
N ASP A 70 -10.86 4.53 15.28
CA ASP A 70 -11.13 5.84 14.70
C ASP A 70 -10.78 5.86 13.20
N LEU A 71 -11.82 5.98 12.39
CA LEU A 71 -11.72 6.02 10.93
C LEU A 71 -10.99 7.28 10.43
N ALA A 72 -11.02 8.39 11.17
CA ALA A 72 -10.38 9.65 10.76
C ALA A 72 -8.84 9.57 10.84
N LEU A 73 -8.30 8.77 11.75
CA LEU A 73 -6.87 8.44 11.79
C LEU A 73 -6.48 7.59 10.58
N LEU A 74 -7.33 6.62 10.23
CA LEU A 74 -7.09 5.73 9.11
C LEU A 74 -7.17 6.46 7.75
N SER A 75 -8.14 7.37 7.57
CA SER A 75 -8.30 8.15 6.33
C SER A 75 -7.08 9.03 6.00
N ASN A 76 -6.25 9.33 6.99
CA ASN A 76 -5.02 10.09 6.81
C ASN A 76 -3.81 9.26 6.40
N HIS A 77 -3.94 7.93 6.38
CA HIS A 77 -2.84 7.02 6.11
C HIS A 77 -2.28 7.19 4.68
N PRO A 78 -0.94 7.16 4.47
CA PRO A 78 -0.32 7.34 3.16
C PRO A 78 -0.84 6.41 2.06
N LEU A 79 -1.22 5.17 2.40
CA LEU A 79 -1.86 4.27 1.42
C LEU A 79 -3.16 4.85 0.87
N LEU A 80 -4.06 5.36 1.71
CA LEU A 80 -5.35 5.85 1.26
C LEU A 80 -5.25 7.18 0.49
N LYS A 81 -4.12 7.88 0.60
CA LYS A 81 -3.79 9.10 -0.15
C LYS A 81 -3.17 8.83 -1.52
N LEU A 82 -2.96 7.56 -1.90
CA LEU A 82 -2.49 7.21 -3.23
C LEU A 82 -3.55 7.54 -4.29
N PRO A 83 -3.15 7.86 -5.54
CA PRO A 83 -4.10 8.14 -6.62
C PRO A 83 -4.75 6.82 -7.10
N TRP A 84 -5.81 6.40 -6.41
CA TRP A 84 -6.56 5.18 -6.69
C TRP A 84 -7.32 5.30 -8.01
N ASN A 85 -6.65 4.97 -9.13
CA ASN A 85 -7.29 4.69 -10.40
C ASN A 85 -7.21 3.18 -10.69
N PRO A 86 -8.12 2.58 -11.48
CA PRO A 86 -8.14 1.13 -11.72
C PRO A 86 -6.83 0.55 -12.28
N ARG A 87 -6.09 1.34 -13.10
CA ARG A 87 -4.77 0.95 -13.63
C ARG A 87 -3.68 1.03 -12.57
N PHE A 88 -3.78 1.99 -11.66
CA PHE A 88 -2.88 2.19 -10.52
C PHE A 88 -3.09 1.09 -9.47
N VAL A 89 -4.33 0.68 -9.19
CA VAL A 89 -4.63 -0.47 -8.32
C VAL A 89 -4.04 -1.75 -8.91
N ALA A 90 -4.21 -1.98 -10.22
CA ALA A 90 -3.60 -3.11 -10.91
C ALA A 90 -2.06 -3.05 -10.89
N ASN A 91 -1.47 -1.86 -11.03
CA ASN A 91 -0.02 -1.66 -10.89
C ASN A 91 0.47 -1.82 -9.46
N VAL A 92 -0.28 -1.41 -8.44
CA VAL A 92 0.07 -1.59 -7.03
C VAL A 92 0.03 -3.07 -6.64
N ILE A 93 -1.00 -3.81 -7.08
CA ILE A 93 -1.07 -5.27 -6.91
C ILE A 93 0.10 -5.96 -7.64
N ARG A 94 0.44 -5.50 -8.85
CA ARG A 94 1.58 -6.01 -9.63
C ARG A 94 2.93 -5.63 -9.05
N ASN A 95 3.07 -4.42 -8.50
CA ASN A 95 4.30 -3.91 -7.87
C ASN A 95 4.52 -4.58 -6.51
N PHE A 96 3.46 -4.85 -5.74
CA PHE A 96 3.55 -5.67 -4.53
C PHE A 96 4.02 -7.11 -4.85
N ALA A 97 3.64 -7.65 -6.01
CA ALA A 97 4.16 -8.93 -6.48
C ALA A 97 5.59 -8.83 -7.06
N ALA A 98 6.03 -7.65 -7.53
CA ALA A 98 7.34 -7.44 -8.14
C ALA A 98 8.43 -7.00 -7.15
N GLU A 99 8.09 -6.24 -6.09
CA GLU A 99 9.00 -5.87 -4.99
C GLU A 99 9.49 -7.10 -4.20
N SER A 100 8.83 -8.25 -4.34
CA SER A 100 9.23 -9.53 -3.74
C SER A 100 10.08 -10.44 -4.66
N ALA A 101 10.37 -10.03 -5.90
CA ALA A 101 11.26 -10.76 -6.81
C ALA A 101 12.73 -10.30 -6.72
N GLY A 102 13.02 -9.26 -5.93
CA GLY A 102 14.38 -8.77 -5.68
C GLY A 102 15.14 -9.62 -4.65
N GLN A 103 15.96 -10.54 -5.15
CA GLN A 103 17.11 -11.14 -4.45
C GLN A 103 16.83 -12.11 -3.29
N LYS A 104 16.44 -13.35 -3.64
CA LYS A 104 16.87 -14.51 -2.82
C LYS A 104 18.40 -14.60 -2.86
N ARG A 105 19.06 -14.25 -1.76
CA ARG A 105 20.42 -14.73 -1.45
C ARG A 105 20.32 -15.58 -0.20
N ASN A 106 20.47 -16.88 -0.37
CA ASN A 106 20.54 -17.82 0.73
C ASN A 106 21.84 -17.54 1.53
N PRO A 107 21.80 -17.38 2.87
CA PRO A 107 22.99 -17.23 3.71
C PRO A 107 23.96 -18.43 3.60
N SER A 108 23.47 -19.58 3.12
CA SER A 108 24.20 -20.84 3.01
C SER A 108 25.35 -20.82 2.00
N GLU A 109 25.33 -19.93 1.00
CA GLU A 109 26.38 -19.88 -0.03
C GLU A 109 27.66 -19.17 0.43
N ARG A 110 27.62 -18.40 1.52
CA ARG A 110 28.79 -17.60 1.97
C ARG A 110 29.52 -18.16 3.19
N LEU A 111 28.90 -19.03 3.99
CA LEU A 111 29.51 -19.54 5.23
C LEU A 111 30.35 -20.81 5.06
N GLY A 112 30.18 -21.59 3.98
CA GLY A 112 30.87 -22.88 3.80
C GLY A 112 30.59 -23.91 4.90
N VAL A 113 29.74 -23.58 5.88
CA VAL A 113 29.35 -24.39 7.03
C VAL A 113 27.84 -24.27 7.21
N SER A 114 27.16 -25.40 7.27
CA SER A 114 25.73 -25.47 7.58
C SER A 114 25.53 -25.34 9.09
N VAL A 115 25.05 -24.19 9.55
CA VAL A 115 24.66 -23.96 10.96
C VAL A 115 23.14 -23.94 11.03
N GLN A 116 22.54 -24.83 11.82
CA GLN A 116 21.09 -24.85 12.02
C GLN A 116 20.64 -23.61 12.79
N PRO A 117 19.45 -23.04 12.53
CA PRO A 117 18.96 -21.87 13.26
C PRO A 117 18.93 -22.04 14.79
N SER A 118 18.78 -23.27 15.29
CA SER A 118 18.83 -23.62 16.72
C SER A 118 20.22 -23.50 17.34
N ASP A 119 21.27 -23.57 16.52
CA ASP A 119 22.66 -23.57 16.96
C ASP A 119 23.28 -22.17 16.90
N VAL A 120 22.50 -21.17 16.45
CA VAL A 120 22.92 -19.78 16.39
C VAL A 120 22.79 -19.12 17.77
N ARG A 121 23.95 -18.88 18.39
CA ARG A 121 24.14 -18.15 19.64
C ARG A 121 24.60 -16.72 19.38
N LEU A 122 24.08 -15.76 20.16
CA LEU A 122 24.61 -14.38 20.19
C LEU A 122 26.03 -14.33 20.79
N ASN A 123 26.34 -15.24 21.70
CA ASN A 123 27.70 -15.41 22.22
C ASN A 123 28.25 -16.79 21.82
N PRO A 124 28.87 -16.92 20.63
CA PRO A 124 29.50 -18.16 20.21
C PRO A 124 30.68 -18.50 21.14
N GLY A 125 30.65 -19.68 21.75
CA GLY A 125 31.74 -20.23 22.52
C GLY A 125 32.90 -20.71 21.64
N LYS A 126 33.96 -21.21 22.28
CA LYS A 126 35.21 -21.62 21.59
C LYS A 126 34.97 -22.71 20.54
N ASN A 127 33.98 -23.57 20.74
CA ASN A 127 33.67 -24.73 19.89
C ASN A 127 32.66 -24.41 18.78
N ASP A 128 32.09 -23.19 18.75
CA ASP A 128 31.11 -22.83 17.72
C ASP A 128 31.82 -22.52 16.39
N PRO A 129 31.25 -22.94 15.24
CA PRO A 129 31.91 -22.88 13.93
C PRO A 129 32.02 -21.47 13.35
N TYR A 130 31.40 -20.47 13.98
CA TYR A 130 31.37 -19.09 13.53
C TYR A 130 31.67 -18.10 14.66
N ARG A 131 31.99 -16.87 14.28
CA ARG A 131 32.18 -15.70 15.15
C ARG A 131 31.44 -14.52 14.56
N TRP A 132 31.07 -13.57 15.40
CA TRP A 132 30.46 -12.32 14.93
C TRP A 132 31.56 -11.32 14.59
N LYS A 133 31.50 -10.79 13.37
CA LYS A 133 32.29 -9.64 12.93
C LYS A 133 31.39 -8.42 12.91
N PHE A 134 31.83 -7.35 13.55
CA PHE A 134 31.12 -6.09 13.62
C PHE A 134 31.73 -5.09 12.64
N ILE A 135 30.92 -4.17 12.13
CA ILE A 135 31.42 -3.05 11.32
C ILE A 135 32.07 -2.01 12.24
N PRO A 136 33.22 -1.42 11.86
CA PRO A 136 33.90 -0.42 12.69
C PRO A 136 33.00 0.77 13.00
N GLY A 137 32.90 1.15 14.28
CA GLY A 137 32.12 2.31 14.75
C GLY A 137 30.84 1.97 15.55
N GLU A 138 30.28 0.77 15.41
CA GLU A 138 29.12 0.30 16.19
C GLU A 138 29.49 -0.83 17.19
N GLU A 139 30.78 -1.12 17.31
CA GLU A 139 31.29 -2.18 18.18
C GLU A 139 30.94 -1.97 19.66
N GLU A 140 31.06 -0.74 20.16
CA GLU A 140 30.87 -0.43 21.58
C GLU A 140 29.40 -0.55 22.02
N THR A 141 28.45 -0.40 21.10
CA THR A 141 27.02 -0.55 21.38
C THR A 141 26.54 -1.99 21.21
N LEU A 142 27.14 -2.75 20.29
CA LEU A 142 26.75 -4.14 20.00
C LEU A 142 27.46 -5.17 20.86
N LYS A 143 28.73 -4.97 21.25
CA LYS A 143 29.46 -5.88 22.16
C LYS A 143 28.71 -6.23 23.46
N PRO A 144 28.10 -5.26 24.21
CA PRO A 144 27.37 -5.59 25.43
C PRO A 144 26.04 -6.34 25.16
N ILE A 145 25.49 -6.22 23.95
CA ILE A 145 24.30 -6.96 23.53
C ILE A 145 24.69 -8.42 23.24
N PHE A 146 25.78 -8.65 22.52
CA PHE A 146 26.25 -10.00 22.17
C PHE A 146 26.88 -10.76 23.35
N ALA A 147 27.18 -10.08 24.45
CA ALA A 147 27.70 -10.70 25.66
C ALA A 147 26.65 -11.49 26.48
N LYS A 148 25.35 -11.24 26.26
CA LYS A 148 24.24 -11.89 26.96
C LYS A 148 23.55 -12.93 26.07
N ASN A 149 22.77 -13.82 26.67
CA ASN A 149 21.97 -14.78 25.91
C ASN A 149 20.72 -14.09 25.33
N LEU A 150 20.19 -14.64 24.23
CA LEU A 150 18.92 -14.19 23.64
C LEU A 150 17.82 -14.05 24.71
N SER A 151 17.66 -15.08 25.56
CA SER A 151 16.68 -15.12 26.66
C SER A 151 16.75 -13.96 27.65
N ASP A 152 17.90 -13.29 27.73
CA ASP A 152 18.17 -12.23 28.72
C ASP A 152 17.90 -10.82 28.15
N HIS A 153 17.40 -10.74 26.91
CA HIS A 153 17.10 -9.49 26.23
C HIS A 153 15.59 -9.21 26.13
N SER A 154 15.25 -7.92 26.09
CA SER A 154 13.88 -7.48 25.83
C SER A 154 13.52 -7.61 24.33
N THR A 155 12.23 -7.71 24.03
CA THR A 155 11.69 -7.82 22.65
C THR A 155 12.25 -6.76 21.68
N GLY A 156 12.51 -5.55 22.16
CA GLY A 156 13.09 -4.47 21.33
C GLY A 156 14.53 -4.72 20.88
N ILE A 157 15.32 -5.45 21.66
CA ILE A 157 16.69 -5.83 21.27
C ILE A 157 16.67 -6.91 20.18
N TYR A 158 15.70 -7.82 20.21
CA TYR A 158 15.53 -8.80 19.12
C TYR A 158 15.24 -8.12 17.79
N GLN A 159 14.38 -7.10 17.78
CA GLN A 159 14.09 -6.32 16.57
C GLN A 159 15.36 -5.63 16.04
N LEU A 160 16.16 -5.06 16.94
CA LEU A 160 17.43 -4.43 16.58
C LEU A 160 18.45 -5.43 16.01
N LEU A 161 18.52 -6.63 16.59
CA LEU A 161 19.38 -7.72 16.12
C LEU A 161 18.92 -8.21 14.75
N CYS A 162 17.64 -8.54 14.58
CA CYS A 162 17.08 -8.98 13.29
C CYS A 162 17.32 -7.96 12.17
N TYR A 163 17.22 -6.66 12.48
CA TYR A 163 17.50 -5.60 11.52
C TYR A 163 19.01 -5.43 11.23
N GLY A 164 19.87 -5.71 12.21
CA GLY A 164 21.32 -5.51 12.14
C GLY A 164 22.09 -6.63 11.43
N VAL A 165 21.54 -7.85 11.35
CA VAL A 165 22.19 -8.99 10.67
C VAL A 165 22.47 -8.63 9.20
N GLY A 166 23.72 -8.75 8.77
CA GLY A 166 24.17 -8.46 7.40
C GLY A 166 24.32 -6.98 7.05
N LYS A 167 23.93 -6.07 7.95
CA LYS A 167 24.10 -4.62 7.79
C LYS A 167 25.10 -4.02 8.78
N ARG A 168 25.15 -4.54 10.00
CA ARG A 168 25.93 -3.99 11.14
C ARG A 168 26.86 -5.03 11.76
N PHE A 169 26.49 -6.30 11.64
CA PHE A 169 27.31 -7.44 12.04
C PHE A 169 27.02 -8.63 11.12
N GLU A 170 28.01 -9.50 10.95
CA GLU A 170 27.92 -10.69 10.11
C GLU A 170 28.60 -11.88 10.78
N ALA A 171 28.12 -13.09 10.49
CA ALA A 171 28.75 -14.31 10.96
C ALA A 171 29.91 -14.68 10.02
N VAL A 172 31.13 -14.73 10.58
CA VAL A 172 32.35 -15.16 9.87
C VAL A 172 32.84 -16.50 10.43
N PRO A 173 33.54 -17.33 9.64
CA PRO A 173 34.14 -18.56 10.14
C PRO A 173 35.09 -18.27 11.32
N ALA A 174 35.11 -19.14 12.33
CA ALA A 174 36.04 -19.01 13.44
C ALA A 174 37.48 -19.20 12.93
N GLU A 175 38.36 -18.21 13.09
CA GLU A 175 39.75 -18.19 12.59
C GLU A 175 40.62 -19.36 13.09
N ASN A 176 40.16 -20.12 14.10
CA ASN A 176 40.84 -21.29 14.65
C ASN A 176 40.27 -22.65 14.20
N ALA A 177 39.31 -22.67 13.26
CA ALA A 177 39.10 -23.87 12.47
C ALA A 177 40.33 -23.98 11.56
N THR A 178 41.34 -24.69 12.05
CA THR A 178 42.53 -25.07 11.29
C THR A 178 42.04 -25.54 9.91
N PRO A 179 42.33 -24.81 8.81
CA PRO A 179 42.22 -25.44 7.52
C PRO A 179 43.17 -26.63 7.60
N PRO A 180 42.79 -27.84 7.19
CA PRO A 180 43.79 -28.85 6.91
C PRO A 180 44.55 -28.39 5.67
N PHE A 181 45.48 -27.45 5.85
CA PHE A 181 46.63 -27.31 4.97
C PHE A 181 47.57 -28.45 5.34
N GLN A 182 47.20 -29.65 4.88
CA GLN A 182 48.18 -30.63 4.46
C GLN A 182 48.00 -30.80 2.95
N SER A 183 48.96 -30.18 2.28
CA SER A 183 49.46 -30.40 0.95
C SER A 183 48.88 -31.57 0.15
N ALA A 184 48.68 -31.23 -1.11
CA ALA A 184 48.76 -32.08 -2.28
C ALA A 184 47.54 -32.97 -2.55
N THR A 185 46.86 -32.52 -3.62
CA THR A 185 46.13 -33.37 -4.56
C THR A 185 44.75 -33.79 -4.06
N THR A 186 43.84 -33.94 -5.02
CA THR A 186 42.50 -34.53 -4.95
C THR A 186 41.34 -33.52 -4.88
N LEU A 187 40.71 -33.40 -6.06
CA LEU A 187 39.32 -33.01 -6.35
C LEU A 187 39.00 -31.51 -6.45
N LEU A 188 39.66 -30.87 -7.42
CA LEU A 188 38.92 -30.04 -8.37
C LEU A 188 37.66 -30.81 -8.80
N PRO A 189 36.46 -30.21 -8.76
CA PRO A 189 35.36 -30.72 -9.55
C PRO A 189 35.87 -30.74 -10.99
N THR A 190 35.93 -31.92 -11.56
CA THR A 190 36.27 -32.15 -12.96
C THR A 190 35.43 -31.20 -13.81
N GLY A 191 36.07 -30.30 -14.58
CA GLY A 191 35.37 -29.68 -15.71
C GLY A 191 35.97 -28.45 -16.38
N THR A 192 36.46 -27.44 -15.66
CA THR A 192 36.74 -26.13 -16.30
C THR A 192 37.90 -25.39 -15.67
N SER A 193 38.86 -24.96 -16.49
CA SER A 193 40.00 -24.12 -16.11
C SER A 193 39.51 -22.77 -15.57
N PHE A 194 40.30 -22.12 -14.69
CA PHE A 194 40.03 -20.73 -14.27
C PHE A 194 39.87 -19.78 -15.47
N THR A 195 40.59 -20.05 -16.55
CA THR A 195 40.49 -19.34 -17.81
C THR A 195 39.11 -19.51 -18.45
N ASP A 196 38.57 -20.73 -18.46
CA ASP A 196 37.24 -21.04 -19.01
C ASP A 196 36.13 -20.34 -18.19
N THR A 197 36.30 -20.28 -16.86
CA THR A 197 35.37 -19.56 -15.98
C THR A 197 35.40 -18.05 -16.24
N ILE A 198 36.58 -17.46 -16.42
CA ILE A 198 36.73 -16.04 -16.74
C ILE A 198 36.09 -15.71 -18.10
N GLU A 199 36.31 -16.57 -19.09
CA GLU A 199 35.76 -16.39 -20.43
C GLU A 199 34.23 -16.51 -20.43
N ASN A 200 33.67 -17.54 -19.77
CA ASN A 200 32.23 -17.71 -19.59
C ASN A 200 31.58 -16.51 -18.88
N LEU A 201 32.19 -16.04 -17.79
CA LEU A 201 31.69 -14.87 -17.07
C LEU A 201 31.80 -13.59 -17.91
N SER A 202 32.84 -13.45 -18.73
CA SER A 202 32.99 -12.31 -19.64
C SER A 202 31.92 -12.32 -20.74
N GLU A 203 31.58 -13.50 -21.25
CA GLU A 203 30.54 -13.67 -22.27
C GLU A 203 29.16 -13.42 -21.68
N GLU A 204 28.90 -13.92 -20.47
CA GLU A 204 27.66 -13.68 -19.74
C GLU A 204 27.49 -12.20 -19.40
N ASN A 205 28.53 -11.52 -18.93
CA ASN A 205 28.51 -10.07 -18.72
C ASN A 205 28.23 -9.32 -20.04
N GLY A 206 28.80 -9.77 -21.15
CA GLY A 206 28.51 -9.22 -22.48
C GLY A 206 27.05 -9.40 -22.91
N LYS A 207 26.44 -10.56 -22.60
CA LYS A 207 25.02 -10.84 -22.84
C LYS A 207 24.13 -9.97 -21.95
N LEU A 208 24.44 -9.87 -20.66
CA LEU A 208 23.72 -9.04 -19.71
C LEU A 208 23.77 -7.56 -20.10
N CYS A 209 24.93 -7.04 -20.52
CA CYS A 209 25.05 -5.65 -20.98
C CYS A 209 24.13 -5.37 -22.17
N LYS A 210 24.07 -6.28 -23.15
CA LYS A 210 23.17 -6.15 -24.31
C LYS A 210 21.70 -6.17 -23.88
N GLU A 211 21.34 -7.06 -22.97
CA GLU A 211 19.96 -7.14 -22.45
C GLU A 211 19.56 -5.88 -21.69
N VAL A 212 20.46 -5.33 -20.87
CA VAL A 212 20.24 -4.07 -20.17
C VAL A 212 20.04 -2.91 -21.15
N ASP A 213 20.85 -2.83 -22.21
CA ASP A 213 20.71 -1.79 -23.23
C ASP A 213 19.39 -1.93 -24.03
N ASP A 214 18.99 -3.15 -24.36
CA ASP A 214 17.71 -3.43 -25.01
C ASP A 214 16.52 -3.05 -24.13
N LEU A 215 16.56 -3.42 -22.85
CA LEU A 215 15.52 -3.07 -21.88
C LEU A 215 15.45 -1.56 -21.69
N LYS A 216 16.58 -0.87 -21.64
CA LYS A 216 16.63 0.59 -21.52
C LYS A 216 16.00 1.28 -22.73
N ARG A 217 16.31 0.84 -23.95
CA ARG A 217 15.68 1.36 -25.19
C ARG A 217 14.18 1.11 -25.21
N ARG A 218 13.74 -0.09 -24.80
CA ARG A 218 12.31 -0.43 -24.73
C ARG A 218 11.59 0.42 -23.69
N LEU A 219 12.20 0.63 -22.53
CA LEU A 219 11.65 1.48 -21.47
C LEU A 219 11.47 2.91 -21.96
N GLU A 220 12.47 3.47 -22.64
CA GLU A 220 12.41 4.84 -23.18
C GLU A 220 11.27 5.02 -24.21
N VAL A 221 11.08 4.04 -25.10
CA VAL A 221 9.95 4.05 -26.05
C VAL A 221 8.61 3.94 -25.32
N GLU A 222 8.50 3.07 -24.33
CA GLU A 222 7.29 2.90 -23.52
C GLU A 222 6.97 4.17 -22.72
N GLU A 223 7.96 4.86 -22.15
CA GLU A 223 7.75 6.10 -21.41
C GLU A 223 7.28 7.23 -22.30
N ASN A 224 7.87 7.39 -23.49
CA ASN A 224 7.45 8.42 -24.44
C ASN A 224 6.03 8.18 -24.96
N THR A 225 5.68 6.92 -25.22
CA THR A 225 4.32 6.56 -25.66
C THR A 225 3.30 6.72 -24.53
N ARG A 226 3.64 6.31 -23.30
CA ARG A 226 2.80 6.53 -22.11
C ARG A 226 2.54 8.02 -21.88
N TRP A 227 3.59 8.84 -21.93
CA TRP A 227 3.46 10.30 -21.77
C TRP A 227 2.52 10.91 -22.82
N LYS A 228 2.66 10.51 -24.08
CA LYS A 228 1.79 11.00 -25.16
C LYS A 228 0.32 10.61 -24.95
N MET A 229 0.07 9.36 -24.59
CA MET A 229 -1.29 8.89 -24.29
C MET A 229 -1.89 9.56 -23.06
N GLU A 230 -1.10 9.82 -22.03
CA GLU A 230 -1.53 10.53 -20.82
C GLU A 230 -1.91 11.98 -21.13
N GLU A 231 -1.16 12.66 -21.99
CA GLU A 231 -1.44 14.03 -22.41
C GLU A 231 -2.72 14.11 -23.28
N GLU A 232 -2.90 13.19 -24.23
CA GLU A 232 -4.13 13.09 -25.01
C GLU A 232 -5.35 12.82 -24.11
N ASN A 233 -5.20 11.94 -23.12
CA ASN A 233 -6.24 11.65 -22.15
C ASN A 233 -6.55 12.86 -21.26
N ARG A 234 -5.53 13.63 -20.84
CA ARG A 234 -5.71 14.88 -20.09
C ARG A 234 -6.52 15.88 -20.91
N GLN A 235 -6.19 16.04 -22.19
CA GLN A 235 -6.90 16.94 -23.08
C GLN A 235 -8.36 16.52 -23.27
N MET A 236 -8.61 15.22 -23.40
CA MET A 236 -9.97 14.66 -23.51
C MET A 236 -10.78 14.87 -22.22
N GLN A 237 -10.16 14.73 -21.05
CA GLN A 237 -10.85 15.00 -19.77
C GLN A 237 -11.25 16.46 -19.63
N VAL A 238 -10.39 17.40 -20.06
CA VAL A 238 -10.72 18.83 -20.06
C VAL A 238 -11.91 19.12 -20.97
N SER A 239 -11.92 18.59 -22.20
CA SER A 239 -13.05 18.80 -23.11
C SER A 239 -14.34 18.14 -22.61
N GLN A 240 -14.23 16.97 -21.96
CA GLN A 240 -15.37 16.32 -21.32
C GLN A 240 -15.96 17.16 -20.19
N ALA A 241 -15.11 17.74 -19.33
CA ALA A 241 -15.55 18.60 -18.23
C ALA A 241 -16.25 19.87 -18.75
N GLU A 242 -15.71 20.49 -19.81
CA GLU A 242 -16.32 21.65 -20.46
C GLU A 242 -17.71 21.32 -21.04
N LEU A 243 -17.82 20.20 -21.74
CA LEU A 243 -19.11 19.78 -22.30
C LEU A 243 -20.15 19.48 -21.20
N GLN A 244 -19.73 18.86 -20.10
CA GLN A 244 -20.59 18.63 -18.94
C GLN A 244 -21.07 19.94 -18.33
N PHE A 245 -20.18 20.93 -18.21
CA PHE A 245 -20.54 22.25 -17.71
C PHE A 245 -21.58 22.94 -18.61
N GLN A 246 -21.40 22.88 -19.93
CA GLN A 246 -22.37 23.42 -20.89
C GLN A 246 -23.73 22.72 -20.82
N LEU A 247 -23.74 21.38 -20.70
CA LEU A 247 -24.99 20.63 -20.50
C LEU A 247 -25.71 21.04 -19.22
N GLN A 248 -24.97 21.24 -18.12
CA GLN A 248 -25.55 21.66 -16.85
C GLN A 248 -26.16 23.07 -16.93
N GLN A 249 -25.49 23.99 -17.63
CA GLN A 249 -26.05 25.33 -17.87
C GLN A 249 -27.32 25.28 -18.71
N LEU A 250 -27.32 24.52 -19.80
CA LEU A 250 -28.50 24.38 -20.67
C LEU A 250 -29.68 23.75 -19.91
N LEU A 251 -29.41 22.73 -19.09
CA LEU A 251 -30.42 22.10 -18.26
C LEU A 251 -31.03 23.09 -17.26
N GLY A 252 -30.19 23.90 -16.60
CA GLY A 252 -30.65 24.95 -15.69
C GLY A 252 -31.51 26.00 -16.39
N PHE A 253 -31.15 26.37 -17.63
CA PHE A 253 -31.94 27.30 -18.43
C PHE A 253 -33.32 26.73 -18.81
N VAL A 254 -33.37 25.48 -19.26
CA VAL A 254 -34.64 24.79 -19.59
C VAL A 254 -35.54 24.70 -18.37
N GLU A 255 -34.99 24.37 -17.20
CA GLU A 255 -35.76 24.29 -15.96
C GLU A 255 -36.31 25.66 -15.52
N ASN A 256 -35.54 26.73 -15.70
CA ASN A 256 -36.02 28.09 -15.46
C ASN A 256 -37.20 28.45 -16.37
N LEU A 257 -37.10 28.16 -17.67
CA LEU A 257 -38.19 28.37 -18.62
C LEU A 257 -39.44 27.57 -18.24
N ARG A 258 -39.26 26.31 -17.84
CA ARG A 258 -40.34 25.43 -17.39
C ARG A 258 -41.12 26.06 -16.22
N VAL A 259 -40.39 26.56 -15.22
CA VAL A 259 -40.98 27.24 -14.05
C VAL A 259 -41.70 28.52 -14.46
N ASN A 260 -41.09 29.34 -15.31
CA ASN A 260 -41.71 30.59 -15.76
C ASN A 260 -43.00 30.34 -16.55
N VAL A 261 -42.99 29.40 -17.49
CA VAL A 261 -44.19 29.01 -18.26
C VAL A 261 -45.30 28.51 -17.34
N SER A 262 -44.97 27.66 -16.36
CA SER A 262 -45.96 27.20 -15.36
C SER A 262 -46.55 28.36 -14.56
N ASN A 263 -45.75 29.36 -14.18
CA ASN A 263 -46.24 30.53 -13.46
C ASN A 263 -47.18 31.39 -14.33
N TYR A 264 -46.85 31.59 -15.62
CA TYR A 264 -47.73 32.29 -16.55
C TYR A 264 -49.06 31.55 -16.77
N CYS A 265 -49.02 30.24 -16.99
CA CYS A 265 -50.24 29.42 -17.13
C CYS A 265 -51.13 29.57 -15.91
N ARG A 266 -50.57 29.48 -14.70
CA ARG A 266 -51.31 29.65 -13.44
C ARG A 266 -51.93 31.04 -13.31
N GLY A 267 -51.22 32.09 -13.69
CA GLY A 267 -51.76 33.44 -13.70
C GLY A 267 -52.92 33.57 -14.68
N MET A 268 -52.79 32.97 -15.88
CA MET A 268 -53.88 32.93 -16.86
C MET A 268 -55.10 32.17 -16.35
N ASP A 269 -54.91 31.03 -15.66
CA ASP A 269 -56.01 30.27 -15.04
C ASP A 269 -56.80 31.09 -14.01
N GLN A 270 -56.18 32.11 -13.41
CA GLN A 270 -56.85 33.04 -12.48
C GLN A 270 -57.56 34.18 -13.19
N VAL A 271 -56.99 34.71 -14.28
CA VAL A 271 -57.51 35.88 -15.00
C VAL A 271 -58.67 35.49 -15.93
N VAL A 272 -58.61 34.32 -16.56
CA VAL A 272 -59.63 33.87 -17.52
C VAL A 272 -61.03 33.82 -16.90
N PRO A 273 -61.25 33.23 -15.70
CA PRO A 273 -62.57 33.22 -15.07
C PRO A 273 -63.11 34.63 -14.74
N LEU A 274 -62.24 35.55 -14.32
CA LEU A 274 -62.63 36.93 -14.01
C LEU A 274 -63.10 37.68 -15.25
N LEU A 275 -62.44 37.47 -16.38
CA LEU A 275 -62.86 38.04 -17.67
C LEU A 275 -64.20 37.45 -18.14
N GLU A 276 -64.42 36.15 -17.92
CA GLU A 276 -65.71 35.51 -18.21
C GLU A 276 -66.84 36.05 -17.33
N GLU A 277 -66.58 36.32 -16.05
CA GLU A 277 -67.53 36.91 -15.12
C GLU A 277 -67.86 38.37 -15.50
N LEU A 278 -66.86 39.19 -15.80
CA LEU A 278 -67.07 40.56 -16.30
C LEU A 278 -67.91 40.59 -17.58
N LYS A 279 -67.64 39.66 -18.51
CA LYS A 279 -68.42 39.52 -19.74
C LYS A 279 -69.88 39.19 -19.45
N ARG A 280 -70.16 38.33 -18.46
CA ARG A 280 -71.52 37.97 -18.04
C ARG A 280 -72.27 39.17 -17.44
N CYS A 281 -71.66 39.88 -16.51
CA CYS A 281 -72.23 41.08 -15.89
C CYS A 281 -72.50 42.21 -16.90
N GLY A 282 -71.67 42.35 -17.93
CA GLY A 282 -71.88 43.32 -19.01
C GLY A 282 -73.09 43.01 -19.88
N ILE A 283 -73.43 41.73 -20.08
CA ILE A 283 -74.58 41.29 -20.89
C ILE A 283 -75.89 41.46 -20.12
N GLU A 284 -75.91 41.16 -18.82
CA GLU A 284 -77.09 41.33 -17.95
C GLU A 284 -77.53 42.80 -17.81
N ASN A 285 -76.58 43.75 -17.84
CA ASN A 285 -76.87 45.18 -17.80
C ASN A 285 -77.47 45.76 -19.10
N ILE A 286 -77.39 45.03 -20.22
CA ILE A 286 -77.95 45.47 -21.51
C ILE A 286 -79.39 44.96 -21.70
N GLY A 287 -79.79 43.91 -20.97
CA GLY A 287 -81.14 43.32 -21.04
C GLY A 287 -82.24 44.01 -20.22
N HIS A 288 -81.92 45.04 -19.45
CA HIS A 288 -82.86 45.76 -18.56
C HIS A 288 -83.19 47.20 -19.00
N LYS A 289 -83.04 47.52 -20.30
CA LYS A 289 -83.56 48.75 -20.90
C LYS A 289 -84.80 48.48 -21.75
#